data_AF-A0A7C8HHB1-F1
#
_entry.id   AF-A0A7C8HHB1-F1
#
_cell.length_a   1.000
_cell.length_b   1.000
_cell.length_c   1.000
_cell.angle_alpha   90.00
_cell.angle_beta   90.00
_cell.angle_gamma   90.00
#
_symmetry.space_group_name_H-M   'P 1'
#
loop_
_entity.id
_entity.type
_entity.pdbx_description
1 polymer ?
#
loop_
_entity_poly.entity_id
_entity_poly.type
_entity_poly.pdbx_seq_one_letter_code
_entity_poly.pdbx_strand_id
1 'polypeptide(L)'
;MTSTMELQCKLSEPEILARGRRLAAIGRELSDAQRVLESAKEVFKFDDKRLAKERARLEDEVNNGFAYRQVATSKTIVEGVCTITRDDTMQIVGTRPATSNELQLQMYKDEEREGGIRRRGRKKRGEDDSADLEVVEGGAKARG
;
A
#
# COMPACT_ATOMS: atom_id res chain seq x y z
N MET A 1 -66.00 1.54 -27.50
CA MET A 1 -65.78 1.32 -26.06
C MET A 1 -64.70 0.25 -25.92
N THR A 2 -63.63 0.53 -25.20
CA THR A 2 -62.58 -0.47 -24.88
C THR A 2 -62.75 -0.90 -23.44
N SER A 3 -62.88 -2.22 -23.23
CA SER A 3 -62.92 -2.85 -21.91
C SER A 3 -61.56 -3.43 -21.57
N THR A 4 -61.06 -3.17 -20.37
CA THR A 4 -59.88 -3.83 -19.79
C THR A 4 -60.33 -4.95 -18.88
N MET A 5 -59.94 -6.18 -19.18
CA MET A 5 -60.14 -7.35 -18.33
C MET A 5 -58.82 -7.80 -17.71
N GLU A 6 -58.89 -8.30 -16.49
CA GLU A 6 -57.74 -8.90 -15.80
C GLU A 6 -57.37 -10.24 -16.47
N LEU A 7 -56.12 -10.36 -16.91
CA LEU A 7 -55.56 -11.60 -17.43
C LEU A 7 -54.82 -12.33 -16.31
N GLN A 8 -55.23 -13.57 -16.03
CA GLN A 8 -54.55 -14.41 -15.05
C GLN A 8 -53.27 -15.00 -15.67
N CYS A 9 -52.13 -14.34 -15.43
CA CYS A 9 -50.82 -14.82 -15.87
C CYS A 9 -50.22 -15.79 -14.85
N LYS A 10 -50.52 -17.08 -14.98
CA LYS A 10 -49.75 -18.14 -14.31
C LYS A 10 -48.61 -18.56 -15.23
N LEU A 11 -47.38 -18.20 -14.83
CA LEU A 11 -46.18 -18.67 -15.52
C LEU A 11 -46.01 -20.16 -15.27
N SER A 12 -45.64 -20.89 -16.32
CA SER A 12 -45.23 -22.28 -16.19
C SER A 12 -43.86 -22.38 -15.50
N GLU A 13 -43.59 -23.49 -14.81
CA GLU A 13 -42.27 -23.76 -14.19
C GLU A 13 -41.06 -23.49 -15.12
N PRO A 14 -41.04 -23.91 -16.41
CA PRO A 14 -39.93 -23.59 -17.30
C PRO A 14 -39.77 -22.09 -17.57
N GLU A 15 -40.84 -21.31 -17.62
CA GLU A 15 -40.77 -19.86 -17.79
C GLU A 15 -40.22 -19.17 -16.54
N ILE A 16 -40.58 -19.66 -15.36
CA ILE A 16 -40.02 -19.18 -14.09
C ILE A 16 -38.51 -19.44 -14.06
N LEU A 17 -38.08 -20.65 -14.40
CA LEU A 17 -36.65 -21.00 -14.46
C LEU A 17 -35.90 -20.19 -15.52
N ALA A 18 -36.48 -19.98 -16.70
CA ALA A 18 -35.87 -19.18 -17.76
C ALA A 18 -35.70 -17.71 -17.34
N ARG A 19 -36.72 -17.12 -16.70
CA ARG A 19 -36.64 -15.76 -16.14
C ARG A 19 -35.62 -15.67 -15.01
N GLY A 20 -35.58 -16.66 -14.12
CA GLY A 20 -34.59 -16.74 -13.04
C GLY A 20 -33.15 -16.77 -13.58
N ARG A 21 -32.89 -17.57 -14.62
CA ARG A 21 -31.58 -17.61 -15.30
C ARG A 21 -31.21 -16.27 -15.94
N ARG A 22 -32.17 -15.60 -16.58
CA ARG A 22 -31.94 -14.26 -17.16
C ARG A 22 -31.62 -13.23 -16.08
N LEU A 23 -32.36 -13.23 -14.97
CA LEU A 23 -32.07 -12.34 -13.84
C LEU A 23 -30.70 -12.61 -13.24
N ALA A 24 -30.30 -13.88 -13.11
CA ALA A 24 -28.98 -14.23 -12.64
C ALA A 24 -27.87 -13.76 -13.58
N ALA A 25 -28.08 -13.81 -14.91
CA ALA A 25 -27.14 -13.28 -15.89
C ALA A 25 -27.00 -11.76 -15.77
N ILE A 26 -28.12 -11.03 -15.70
CA ILE A 26 -28.13 -9.57 -15.50
C ILE A 26 -27.43 -9.21 -14.18
N GLY A 27 -27.67 -9.98 -13.11
CA GLY A 27 -27.01 -9.76 -11.83
C GLY A 27 -25.48 -9.90 -11.90
N ARG A 28 -24.97 -10.84 -12.70
CA ARG A 28 -23.52 -11.00 -12.93
C ARG A 28 -22.96 -9.82 -13.72
N GLU A 29 -23.60 -9.44 -14.81
CA GLU A 29 -23.18 -8.30 -15.63
C GLU A 29 -23.14 -7.00 -14.81
N LEU A 30 -24.13 -6.80 -13.93
CA LEU A 30 -24.20 -5.63 -13.05
C LEU A 30 -23.06 -5.65 -12.00
N SER A 31 -22.74 -6.82 -11.44
CA SER A 31 -21.62 -6.98 -10.52
C SER A 31 -20.27 -6.72 -11.21
N ASP A 32 -20.08 -7.20 -12.44
CA ASP A 32 -18.86 -6.96 -13.22
C ASP A 32 -18.71 -5.48 -13.56
N ALA A 33 -19.79 -4.82 -13.99
CA ALA A 33 -19.80 -3.38 -14.25
C ALA A 33 -19.48 -2.55 -12.99
N GLN A 34 -20.02 -2.95 -11.83
CA GLN A 34 -19.67 -2.32 -10.55
C GLN A 34 -18.19 -2.47 -10.22
N ARG A 35 -17.61 -3.66 -10.44
CA ARG A 35 -16.18 -3.89 -10.20
C ARG A 35 -15.29 -3.02 -11.09
N VAL A 36 -15.66 -2.85 -12.36
CA VAL A 36 -14.96 -1.95 -13.29
C VAL A 36 -15.08 -0.49 -12.86
N LEU A 37 -16.25 -0.08 -12.38
CA LEU A 37 -16.47 1.27 -11.87
C LEU A 37 -15.65 1.55 -10.60
N GLU A 38 -15.54 0.57 -9.69
CA GLU A 38 -14.71 0.66 -8.48
C GLU A 38 -13.23 0.85 -8.85
N SER A 39 -12.71 0.04 -9.78
CA SER A 39 -11.32 0.15 -10.21
C SER A 39 -11.03 1.48 -10.93
N ALA A 40 -11.96 1.94 -11.77
CA ALA A 40 -11.84 3.25 -12.42
C ALA A 40 -11.80 4.40 -11.41
N LYS A 41 -12.62 4.35 -10.35
CA LYS A 41 -12.60 5.36 -9.27
C LYS A 41 -11.24 5.43 -8.57
N GLU A 42 -10.59 4.29 -8.36
CA GLU A 42 -9.25 4.28 -7.75
C GLU A 42 -8.20 4.94 -8.66
N VAL A 43 -8.28 4.69 -9.97
CA VAL A 43 -7.41 5.35 -10.96
C VAL A 43 -7.63 6.86 -10.94
N PHE A 44 -8.88 7.33 -10.97
CA PHE A 44 -9.16 8.77 -10.92
C PHE A 44 -8.66 9.42 -9.61
N LYS A 45 -8.78 8.74 -8.46
CA LYS A 45 -8.22 9.24 -7.20
C LYS A 45 -6.69 9.37 -7.25
N PHE A 46 -6.02 8.45 -7.95
CA PHE A 46 -4.57 8.52 -8.12
C PHE A 46 -4.18 9.69 -9.03
N ASP A 47 -4.90 9.85 -10.13
CA ASP A 47 -4.68 10.94 -11.09
C ASP A 47 -4.95 12.31 -10.47
N ASP A 48 -6.01 12.47 -9.67
CA ASP A 48 -6.29 13.70 -8.92
C ASP A 48 -5.13 14.07 -7.99
N LYS A 49 -4.59 13.08 -7.26
CA LYS A 49 -3.42 13.31 -6.40
C LYS A 49 -2.18 13.69 -7.19
N ARG A 50 -1.98 13.09 -8.37
CA ARG A 50 -0.86 13.43 -9.25
C ARG A 50 -0.99 14.87 -9.77
N LEU A 51 -2.16 15.23 -10.29
CA LEU A 51 -2.45 16.56 -10.79
C LEU A 51 -2.35 17.63 -9.69
N ALA A 52 -2.82 17.33 -8.47
CA ALA A 52 -2.66 18.22 -7.33
C ALA A 52 -1.18 18.49 -6.99
N LYS A 53 -0.33 17.46 -7.04
CA LYS A 53 1.12 17.61 -6.84
C LYS A 53 1.77 18.42 -7.95
N GLU A 54 1.40 18.16 -9.21
CA GLU A 54 1.91 18.92 -10.35
C GLU A 54 1.50 20.39 -10.28
N ARG A 55 0.25 20.66 -9.90
CA ARG A 55 -0.24 22.02 -9.69
C ARG A 55 0.55 22.74 -8.59
N ALA A 56 0.72 22.11 -7.42
CA ALA A 56 1.49 22.72 -6.33
C ALA A 56 2.93 23.02 -6.75
N ARG A 57 3.56 22.08 -7.46
CA ARG A 57 4.90 22.29 -8.03
C ARG A 57 4.94 23.48 -8.99
N LEU A 58 3.99 23.59 -9.91
CA LEU A 58 3.92 24.70 -10.86
C LEU A 58 3.64 26.04 -10.16
N GLU A 59 2.78 26.05 -9.14
CA GLU A 59 2.54 27.25 -8.31
C GLU A 59 3.82 27.69 -7.60
N ASP A 60 4.60 26.74 -7.03
CA ASP A 60 5.90 27.03 -6.43
C ASP A 60 6.92 27.56 -7.46
N GLU A 61 6.94 27.00 -8.67
CA GLU A 61 7.79 27.46 -9.77
C GLU A 61 7.46 28.90 -10.20
N VAL A 62 6.17 29.21 -10.35
CA VAL A 62 5.71 30.56 -10.71
C VAL A 62 5.98 31.58 -9.60
N ASN A 63 5.72 31.23 -8.34
CA ASN A 63 5.87 32.15 -7.22
C ASN A 63 7.34 32.49 -6.93
N ASN A 64 8.24 31.52 -7.07
CA ASN A 64 9.65 31.71 -6.74
C ASN A 64 10.52 32.06 -7.95
N GLY A 65 10.03 31.88 -9.17
CA GLY A 65 10.78 32.11 -10.42
C GLY A 65 11.87 31.08 -10.72
N PHE A 66 11.94 29.99 -9.92
CA PHE A 66 12.92 28.93 -10.08
C PHE A 66 12.27 27.55 -9.93
N ALA A 67 12.77 26.58 -10.69
CA ALA A 67 12.39 25.18 -10.53
C ALA A 67 13.22 24.50 -9.45
N TYR A 68 12.54 24.06 -8.39
CA TYR A 68 13.15 23.28 -7.33
C TYR A 68 13.06 21.79 -7.64
N ARG A 69 14.19 21.11 -7.56
CA ARG A 69 14.26 19.65 -7.64
C ARG A 69 14.58 19.10 -6.25
N GLN A 70 13.89 18.02 -5.87
CA GLN A 70 14.28 17.26 -4.68
C GLN A 70 15.64 16.57 -4.93
N VAL A 71 16.60 16.82 -4.04
CA VAL A 71 17.93 16.21 -4.09
C VAL A 71 18.13 15.36 -2.85
N ALA A 72 18.65 14.16 -3.03
CA ALA A 72 19.04 13.31 -1.92
C ALA A 72 20.15 14.01 -1.11
N THR A 73 19.96 14.08 0.20
CA THR A 73 20.95 14.64 1.11
C THR A 73 21.27 13.63 2.21
N SER A 74 22.55 13.49 2.48
CA SER A 74 23.06 12.78 3.64
C SER A 74 23.35 13.76 4.75
N LYS A 75 23.11 13.29 5.97
CA LYS A 75 23.34 14.04 7.19
C LYS A 75 24.42 13.34 7.99
N THR A 76 25.51 14.03 8.25
CA THR A 76 26.62 13.54 9.05
C THR A 76 26.78 14.44 10.28
N ILE A 77 27.13 13.84 11.41
CA ILE A 77 27.38 14.57 12.65
C ILE A 77 28.77 14.18 13.13
N VAL A 78 29.65 15.17 13.26
CA VAL A 78 31.03 15.01 13.70
C VAL A 78 31.28 16.07 14.75
N GLU A 79 31.78 15.67 15.92
CA GLU A 79 32.15 16.58 17.02
C GLU A 79 31.04 17.58 17.40
N GLY A 80 29.78 17.14 17.32
CA GLY A 80 28.63 17.99 17.66
C GLY A 80 28.20 18.98 16.57
N VAL A 81 28.80 18.92 15.38
CA VAL A 81 28.38 19.69 14.21
C VAL A 81 27.65 18.78 13.23
N CYS A 82 26.43 19.18 12.87
CA CYS A 82 25.63 18.54 11.84
C CYS A 82 25.90 19.18 10.48
N THR A 83 26.39 18.37 9.54
CA THR A 83 26.65 18.75 8.16
C THR A 83 25.63 18.04 7.25
N ILE A 84 24.96 18.82 6.41
CA ILE A 84 24.04 18.33 5.39
C ILE A 84 24.76 18.44 4.05
N THR A 85 24.97 17.29 3.43
CA THR A 85 25.69 17.16 2.17
C THR A 85 24.73 16.65 1.11
N ARG A 86 24.77 17.24 -0.08
CA ARG A 86 24.10 16.69 -1.26
C ARG A 86 24.82 15.46 -1.76
N ASP A 87 24.08 14.39 -1.99
CA ASP A 87 24.68 13.11 -2.36
C ASP A 87 25.14 13.09 -3.83
N ASP A 88 24.55 13.91 -4.69
CA ASP A 88 24.87 13.97 -6.13
C ASP A 88 26.17 14.70 -6.43
N THR A 89 26.40 15.80 -5.72
CA THR A 89 27.46 16.77 -5.97
C THR A 89 28.51 16.80 -4.88
N MET A 90 28.26 16.09 -3.76
CA MET A 90 29.03 16.16 -2.52
C MET A 90 29.16 17.58 -1.96
N GLN A 91 28.29 18.50 -2.39
CA GLN A 91 28.29 19.88 -1.93
C GLN A 91 27.68 19.97 -0.54
N ILE A 92 28.38 20.66 0.37
CA ILE A 92 27.83 21.00 1.68
C ILE A 92 26.81 22.11 1.49
N VAL A 93 25.56 21.82 1.86
CA VAL A 93 24.42 22.74 1.71
C VAL A 93 24.14 23.49 3.00
N GLY A 94 24.56 22.93 4.13
CA GLY A 94 24.34 23.53 5.43
C GLY A 94 25.16 22.88 6.52
N THR A 95 25.62 23.72 7.44
CA THR A 95 26.31 23.33 8.66
C THR A 95 25.65 24.02 9.82
N ARG A 96 25.28 23.26 10.86
CA ARG A 96 24.74 23.81 12.10
C ARG A 96 25.17 22.96 13.29
N PRO A 97 25.15 23.49 14.53
CA PRO A 97 25.27 22.65 15.70
C PRO A 97 24.21 21.54 15.69
N ALA A 98 24.61 20.34 16.09
CA ALA A 98 23.72 19.19 16.24
C ALA A 98 22.78 19.43 17.43
N THR A 99 21.52 19.04 17.28
CA THR A 99 20.56 19.12 18.39
C THR A 99 20.78 17.97 19.37
N SER A 100 20.34 18.13 20.61
CA SER A 100 20.46 17.08 21.65
C SER A 100 19.85 15.74 21.20
N ASN A 101 18.72 15.76 20.48
CA ASN A 101 18.10 14.56 19.95
C ASN A 101 18.95 13.89 18.86
N GLU A 102 19.61 14.67 18.01
CA GLU A 102 20.47 14.16 16.95
C GLU A 102 21.73 13.50 17.49
N LEU A 103 22.29 14.07 18.56
CA LEU A 103 23.41 13.51 19.30
C LEU A 103 23.02 12.18 19.97
N GLN A 104 21.85 12.13 20.64
CA GLN A 104 21.36 10.89 21.25
C GLN A 104 21.15 9.78 20.21
N LEU A 105 20.52 10.10 19.07
CA LEU A 105 20.34 9.15 17.97
C LEU A 105 21.66 8.65 17.37
N GLN A 106 22.70 9.48 17.37
CA GLN A 106 24.02 9.06 16.93
C GLN A 106 24.66 8.09 17.92
N MET A 107 24.57 8.37 19.22
CA MET A 107 25.09 7.46 20.27
C MET A 107 24.46 6.06 20.16
N TYR A 108 23.15 5.96 19.96
CA TYR A 108 22.49 4.66 19.74
C TYR A 108 23.00 3.91 18.50
N LYS A 109 23.26 4.63 17.40
CA LYS A 109 23.78 4.02 16.16
C LYS A 109 25.22 3.54 16.31
N ASP A 110 26.02 4.25 17.10
CA ASP A 110 27.39 3.86 17.40
C ASP A 110 27.42 2.65 18.36
N GLU A 111 26.52 2.60 19.35
CA GLU A 111 26.34 1.44 20.24
C GLU A 111 25.89 0.17 19.49
N GLU A 112 25.01 0.28 18.49
CA GLU A 112 24.62 -0.86 17.64
C GLU A 112 25.79 -1.38 16.79
N ARG A 113 26.65 -0.48 16.28
CA ARG A 113 27.86 -0.86 15.54
C ARG A 113 28.86 -1.58 16.45
N GLU A 114 29.05 -1.13 17.68
CA GLU A 114 29.92 -1.80 18.66
C GLU A 114 29.32 -3.11 19.21
N GLY A 115 28.00 -3.15 19.41
CA GLY A 115 27.27 -4.33 19.90
C GLY A 115 27.17 -5.47 18.87
N GLY A 116 27.18 -5.15 17.57
CA GLY A 116 27.19 -6.13 16.48
C GLY A 116 28.47 -6.96 16.38
N ILE A 117 29.60 -6.45 16.89
CA ILE A 117 30.89 -7.16 16.89
C ILE A 117 30.91 -8.27 17.97
N ARG A 118 30.10 -8.16 19.03
CA ARG A 118 30.09 -9.13 20.15
C ARG A 118 29.11 -10.32 20.00
N ARG A 119 28.26 -10.34 18.98
CA ARG A 119 27.21 -11.38 18.80
C ARG A 119 27.58 -12.55 17.86
N ARG A 120 28.84 -12.65 17.41
CA ARG A 120 29.32 -13.84 16.66
C ARG A 120 30.11 -14.76 17.58
N GLY A 121 29.44 -15.42 18.52
CA GLY A 121 30.14 -16.27 19.47
C GLY A 121 29.30 -17.07 20.45
N ARG A 122 28.16 -17.65 20.03
CA ARG A 122 27.55 -18.74 20.82
C ARG A 122 26.70 -19.68 19.97
N LYS A 123 27.35 -20.63 19.29
CA LYS A 123 26.68 -21.88 18.88
C LYS A 123 26.44 -22.69 20.16
N LYS A 124 25.21 -22.73 20.66
CA LYS A 124 24.77 -23.82 21.55
C LYS A 124 24.10 -24.88 20.67
N ARG A 125 24.68 -26.08 20.73
CA ARG A 125 24.14 -27.34 20.21
C ARG A 125 23.16 -27.91 21.26
N GLY A 126 22.19 -28.71 20.79
CA GLY A 126 21.26 -29.50 21.61
C GLY A 126 20.14 -28.64 22.21
N GLU A 127 18.88 -29.03 22.20
CA GLU A 127 18.28 -30.35 22.30
C GLU A 127 16.95 -30.37 21.56
N ASP A 128 16.62 -31.56 21.05
CA ASP A 128 15.30 -31.96 20.59
C ASP A 128 14.28 -31.77 21.72
N ASP A 129 13.10 -31.25 21.38
CA ASP A 129 11.87 -31.60 22.07
C ASP A 129 10.71 -31.55 21.07
N SER A 130 10.15 -32.74 20.87
CA SER A 130 8.99 -33.10 20.08
C SER A 130 7.66 -32.62 20.69
N ALA A 131 6.61 -32.66 19.86
CA ALA A 131 5.16 -32.55 20.16
C ALA A 131 4.62 -31.11 20.07
N ASP A 132 3.55 -30.77 19.34
CA ASP A 132 2.38 -31.53 18.89
C ASP A 132 1.91 -31.07 17.50
N LEU A 133 1.59 -32.03 16.62
CA LEU A 133 0.89 -31.83 15.35
C LEU A 133 -0.61 -31.97 15.61
N GLU A 134 -1.35 -30.86 15.60
CA GLU A 134 -2.81 -30.91 15.55
C GLU A 134 -3.25 -31.47 14.20
N VAL A 135 -3.78 -32.70 14.21
CA VAL A 135 -4.50 -33.31 13.10
C VAL A 135 -5.87 -32.64 13.01
N VAL A 136 -6.03 -31.71 12.06
CA VAL A 136 -7.36 -31.23 11.65
C VAL A 136 -7.86 -32.14 10.53
N GLU A 137 -8.71 -33.10 10.90
CA GLU A 137 -9.55 -33.82 9.95
C GLU A 137 -10.56 -32.85 9.33
N GLY A 138 -10.47 -32.65 8.01
CA GLY A 138 -11.44 -31.85 7.24
C GLY A 138 -11.42 -32.26 5.78
N GLY A 139 -12.20 -33.28 5.45
CA GLY A 139 -12.17 -34.00 4.18
C GLY A 139 -12.39 -33.16 2.92
N ALA A 140 -11.48 -33.29 1.96
CA ALA A 140 -11.69 -32.93 0.57
C ALA A 140 -12.30 -34.12 -0.19
N LYS A 141 -13.60 -34.07 -0.46
CA LYS A 141 -14.22 -34.87 -1.52
C LYS A 141 -13.88 -34.23 -2.86
N ALA A 142 -12.89 -34.79 -3.55
CA ALA A 142 -12.73 -34.62 -4.99
C ALA A 142 -13.74 -35.55 -5.70
N ARG A 143 -14.55 -34.98 -6.60
CA ARG A 143 -15.24 -35.73 -7.67
C ARG A 143 -15.31 -34.85 -8.92
N GLY A 144 -14.86 -35.43 -10.03
CA GLY A 144 -15.21 -35.01 -11.40
C GLY A 144 -14.08 -34.35 -12.14
#